data_AF-A0A938JSQ4-F1
#
_entry.id   AF-A0A938JSQ4-F1
#
_cell.length_a   1.000
_cell.length_b   1.000
_cell.length_c   1.000
_cell.angle_alpha   90.00
_cell.angle_beta   90.00
_cell.angle_gamma   90.00
#
_symmetry.space_group_name_H-M   'P 1'
#
loop_
_entity.id
_entity.type
_entity.pdbx_description
1 polymer ?
#
loop_
_entity_poly.entity_id
_entity_poly.type
_entity_poly.pdbx_seq_one_letter_code
_entity_poly.pdbx_strand_id
1 'polypeptide(L)'
;MSHYRANLKDIEFCLFDLLGRDSILGKSIYADLDRETAMGMLEEMKRLTENDLAASFIEGDRVGAVLDKATGDVTLPESFKKSYKAYVDGDWGKIDVPAELGGTLIPPSVRWAIAEMVLGSNPGVHLYASGFSFSYVAYMLGTDYQKKIAKHMVDRAWGATMMLTEPDAGSDVGAGRSKAVKQSDGTWHITGTKRFITSGDADIYENIIHFVLARPEGHGPGTKGLSLFLIPKFHFDLESGAIGKRNGVYVTNIESKMGLNISATCEMNLGEKEPAVGYLLGEVHDGIA
;
A
#
# COMPACT_ATOMS: atom_id res chain seq x y z
N MET A 1 1.91 0.53 30.17
CA MET A 1 2.95 0.96 29.20
C MET A 1 3.13 -0.18 28.22
N SER A 2 2.98 0.09 26.92
CA SER A 2 3.28 -0.87 25.87
C SER A 2 4.80 -1.03 25.69
N HIS A 3 5.21 -1.81 24.68
CA HIS A 3 6.62 -2.01 24.35
C HIS A 3 7.27 -0.74 23.76
N TYR A 4 6.50 0.11 23.10
CA TYR A 4 6.98 1.27 22.37
C TYR A 4 7.01 2.54 23.24
N ARG A 5 8.00 3.40 23.01
CA ARG A 5 8.15 4.71 23.64
C ARG A 5 8.62 5.71 22.59
N ALA A 6 7.81 6.72 22.27
CA ALA A 6 8.17 7.72 21.28
C ALA A 6 9.15 8.75 21.86
N ASN A 7 10.15 9.15 21.08
CA ASN A 7 11.07 10.22 21.44
C ASN A 7 10.63 11.57 20.83
N LEU A 8 9.44 12.02 21.22
CA LEU A 8 8.83 13.22 20.63
C LEU A 8 9.70 14.49 20.81
N LYS A 9 10.49 14.56 21.89
CA LYS A 9 11.41 15.68 22.12
C LYS A 9 12.49 15.80 21.05
N ASP A 10 13.04 14.66 20.63
CA ASP A 10 14.08 14.64 19.59
C ASP A 10 13.48 14.91 18.20
N ILE A 11 12.28 14.40 17.94
CA ILE A 11 11.51 14.72 16.74
C ILE A 11 11.24 16.23 16.64
N GLU A 12 10.75 16.85 17.72
CA GLU A 12 10.49 18.29 17.77
C GLU A 12 11.76 19.10 17.52
N PHE A 13 12.85 18.77 18.22
CA PHE A 13 14.15 19.41 18.03
C PHE A 13 14.61 19.32 16.57
N CYS A 14 14.54 18.13 15.97
CA CYS A 14 14.96 17.92 14.59
C CYS A 14 14.11 18.75 13.61
N LEU A 15 12.79 18.75 13.77
CA LEU A 15 11.90 19.47 12.85
C LEU A 15 12.06 20.98 12.96
N PHE A 16 12.09 21.52 14.17
CA PHE A 16 11.94 22.97 14.37
C PHE A 16 13.26 23.68 14.67
N ASP A 17 14.10 23.11 15.54
CA ASP A 17 15.33 23.76 15.96
C ASP A 17 16.48 23.50 14.96
N LEU A 18 16.57 22.29 14.41
CA LEU A 18 17.60 21.91 13.45
C LEU A 18 17.21 22.24 12.01
N LEU A 19 16.03 21.77 11.56
CA LEU A 19 15.60 21.90 10.16
C LEU A 19 14.78 23.14 9.87
N GLY A 20 14.38 23.90 10.90
CA GLY A 20 13.64 25.16 10.73
C GLY A 20 12.34 25.01 9.94
N ARG A 21 11.57 23.94 10.14
CA ARG A 21 10.34 23.66 9.37
C ARG A 21 9.27 24.75 9.52
N ASP A 22 9.31 25.54 10.60
CA ASP A 22 8.49 26.76 10.77
C ASP A 22 8.57 27.71 9.57
N SER A 23 9.69 27.71 8.84
CA SER A 23 9.88 28.56 7.66
C SER A 23 8.94 28.22 6.49
N ILE A 24 8.38 27.01 6.43
CA ILE A 24 7.50 26.54 5.35
C ILE A 24 6.06 26.25 5.81
N LEU A 25 5.84 26.08 7.10
CA LEU A 25 4.50 25.89 7.68
C LEU A 25 3.67 27.17 7.53
N GLY A 26 2.37 27.03 7.27
CA GLY A 26 1.43 28.12 7.02
C GLY A 26 1.65 28.84 5.68
N LYS A 27 2.36 28.22 4.73
CA LYS A 27 2.71 28.84 3.44
C LYS A 27 2.47 27.92 2.25
N SER A 28 2.10 28.54 1.11
CA SER A 28 1.95 27.86 -0.18
C SER A 28 1.08 26.60 -0.07
N ILE A 29 1.59 25.44 -0.49
CA ILE A 29 0.89 24.15 -0.43
C ILE A 29 0.68 23.60 0.99
N TYR A 30 1.25 24.25 2.02
CA TYR A 30 1.09 23.92 3.44
C TYR A 30 0.40 25.06 4.21
N ALA A 31 -0.48 25.83 3.54
CA ALA A 31 -1.17 26.98 4.12
C ALA A 31 -1.98 26.62 5.38
N ASP A 32 -2.53 25.42 5.43
CA ASP A 32 -3.42 24.96 6.51
C ASP A 32 -2.68 24.23 7.65
N LEU A 33 -1.34 24.19 7.62
CA LEU A 33 -0.53 23.51 8.63
C LEU A 33 0.46 24.49 9.27
N ASP A 34 0.18 24.89 10.51
CA ASP A 34 1.12 25.64 11.36
C ASP A 34 1.88 24.73 12.34
N ARG A 35 2.80 25.31 13.12
CA ARG A 35 3.61 24.59 14.11
C ARG A 35 2.75 23.90 15.17
N GLU A 36 1.74 24.59 15.66
CA GLU A 36 0.86 24.09 16.73
C GLU A 36 0.09 22.86 16.25
N THR A 37 -0.46 22.94 15.04
CA THR A 37 -1.16 21.83 14.39
C THR A 37 -0.22 20.65 14.16
N ALA A 38 0.98 20.90 13.62
CA ALA A 38 1.98 19.85 13.40
C ALA A 38 2.39 19.16 14.72
N MET A 39 2.58 19.92 15.80
CA MET A 39 2.88 19.36 17.12
C MET A 39 1.70 18.56 17.69
N GLY A 40 0.47 19.06 17.56
CA GLY A 40 -0.73 18.34 17.98
C GLY A 40 -0.89 17.00 17.26
N MET A 41 -0.59 16.95 15.96
CA MET A 41 -0.57 15.70 15.19
C MET A 41 0.48 14.70 15.73
N LEU A 42 1.69 15.18 16.06
CA LEU A 42 2.75 14.34 16.61
C LEU A 42 2.44 13.84 18.03
N GLU A 43 1.83 14.67 18.86
CA GLU A 43 1.39 14.30 20.22
C GLU A 43 0.29 13.23 20.18
N GLU A 44 -0.71 13.40 19.32
CA GLU A 44 -1.78 12.41 19.17
C GLU A 44 -1.25 11.10 18.57
N MET A 45 -0.34 11.17 17.58
CA MET A 45 0.32 9.97 17.06
C MET A 45 1.15 9.27 18.14
N LYS A 46 1.85 10.01 19.01
CA LYS A 46 2.54 9.43 20.17
C LYS A 46 1.54 8.68 21.07
N ARG A 47 0.40 9.29 21.41
CA ARG A 47 -0.65 8.63 22.21
C ARG A 47 -1.13 7.35 21.53
N LEU A 48 -1.45 7.42 20.25
CA LEU A 48 -1.97 6.31 19.46
C LEU A 48 -0.96 5.15 19.38
N THR A 49 0.32 5.47 19.16
CA THR A 49 1.40 4.49 18.97
C THR A 49 1.82 3.80 20.27
N GLU A 50 1.83 4.51 21.39
CA GLU A 50 2.15 3.92 22.69
C GLU A 50 1.00 3.12 23.32
N ASN A 51 -0.22 3.26 22.79
CA ASN A 51 -1.40 2.55 23.29
C ASN A 51 -1.97 1.62 22.22
N ASP A 52 -2.78 2.16 21.31
CA ASP A 52 -3.65 1.41 20.41
C ASP A 52 -2.87 0.53 19.41
N LEU A 53 -1.80 1.07 18.80
CA LEU A 53 -1.06 0.37 17.73
C LEU A 53 -0.08 -0.66 18.30
N ALA A 54 0.62 -0.32 19.39
CA ALA A 54 1.55 -1.22 20.05
C ALA A 54 0.84 -2.39 20.76
N ALA A 55 -0.47 -2.29 21.02
CA ALA A 55 -1.24 -3.32 21.73
C ALA A 55 -1.20 -4.69 21.03
N SER A 56 -1.19 -4.71 19.69
CA SER A 56 -1.19 -5.96 18.91
C SER A 56 0.21 -6.43 18.49
N PHE A 57 1.28 -5.74 18.87
CA PHE A 57 2.62 -6.03 18.37
C PHE A 57 3.08 -7.46 18.68
N ILE A 58 2.95 -7.88 19.95
CA ILE A 58 3.36 -9.23 20.38
C ILE A 58 2.43 -10.29 19.78
N GLU A 59 1.12 -10.08 19.84
CA GLU A 59 0.15 -11.07 19.34
C GLU A 59 0.27 -11.25 17.82
N GLY A 60 0.46 -10.15 17.08
CA GLY A 60 0.67 -10.20 15.63
C GLY A 60 1.91 -10.99 15.24
N ASP A 61 2.98 -10.98 16.05
CA ASP A 61 4.16 -11.81 15.81
C ASP A 61 3.92 -13.30 16.15
N ARG A 62 3.16 -13.58 17.22
CA ARG A 62 2.89 -14.95 17.71
C ARG A 62 1.88 -15.71 16.87
N VAL A 63 0.85 -15.02 16.38
CA VAL A 63 -0.25 -15.62 15.60
C VAL A 63 0.02 -15.48 14.10
N GLY A 64 0.44 -14.29 13.65
CA GLY A 64 0.71 -14.02 12.24
C GLY A 64 -0.54 -14.02 11.35
N ALA A 65 -0.32 -13.91 10.04
CA ALA A 65 -1.35 -14.04 9.02
C ALA A 65 -1.58 -15.51 8.65
N VAL A 66 -2.84 -15.90 8.38
CA VAL A 66 -3.21 -17.28 8.03
C VAL A 66 -3.81 -17.33 6.63
N LEU A 67 -3.32 -18.25 5.80
CA LEU A 67 -3.81 -18.49 4.44
C LEU A 67 -4.84 -19.64 4.42
N ASP A 68 -6.02 -19.38 3.88
CA ASP A 68 -6.90 -20.45 3.39
C ASP A 68 -6.42 -20.88 2.00
N LYS A 69 -5.83 -22.08 1.91
CA LYS A 69 -5.30 -22.62 0.65
C LYS A 69 -6.38 -22.96 -0.38
N ALA A 70 -7.63 -23.15 0.03
CA ALA A 70 -8.72 -23.46 -0.88
C ALA A 70 -9.17 -22.21 -1.64
N THR A 71 -9.27 -21.08 -0.95
CA THR A 71 -9.75 -19.81 -1.55
C THR A 71 -8.62 -18.88 -1.98
N GLY A 72 -7.45 -18.98 -1.34
CA GLY A 72 -6.35 -18.02 -1.49
C GLY A 72 -6.56 -16.74 -0.68
N ASP A 73 -7.47 -16.73 0.30
CA ASP A 73 -7.71 -15.58 1.18
C ASP A 73 -6.84 -15.64 2.44
N VAL A 74 -6.51 -14.47 2.97
CA VAL A 74 -5.66 -14.31 4.14
C VAL A 74 -6.40 -13.61 5.28
N THR A 75 -6.41 -14.24 6.44
CA THR A 75 -7.02 -13.73 7.67
C THR A 75 -5.94 -13.18 8.61
N LEU A 76 -6.19 -12.00 9.18
CA LEU A 76 -5.35 -11.40 10.22
C LEU A 76 -5.93 -11.64 11.63
N PRO A 77 -5.11 -11.60 12.70
CA PRO A 77 -5.60 -11.64 14.08
C PRO A 77 -6.47 -10.42 14.42
N GLU A 78 -7.55 -10.62 15.17
CA GLU A 78 -8.50 -9.55 15.54
C GLU A 78 -7.84 -8.38 16.30
N SER A 79 -6.84 -8.68 17.14
CA SER A 79 -6.05 -7.67 17.84
C SER A 79 -5.36 -6.71 16.88
N PHE A 80 -4.77 -7.24 15.80
CA PHE A 80 -4.12 -6.44 14.77
C PHE A 80 -5.14 -5.64 13.95
N LYS A 81 -6.28 -6.24 13.59
CA LYS A 81 -7.36 -5.53 12.90
C LYS A 81 -7.84 -4.32 13.70
N LYS A 82 -7.95 -4.45 15.02
CA LYS A 82 -8.28 -3.33 15.91
C LYS A 82 -7.23 -2.21 15.87
N SER A 83 -5.94 -2.57 15.87
CA SER A 83 -4.83 -1.60 15.74
C SER A 83 -4.84 -0.89 14.39
N TYR A 84 -5.03 -1.64 13.30
CA TYR A 84 -5.17 -1.08 11.95
C TYR A 84 -6.39 -0.14 11.86
N LYS A 85 -7.54 -0.56 12.40
CA LYS A 85 -8.75 0.25 12.43
C LYS A 85 -8.56 1.56 13.20
N ALA A 86 -7.86 1.55 14.34
CA ALA A 86 -7.56 2.78 15.08
C ALA A 86 -6.73 3.78 14.24
N TYR A 87 -5.84 3.28 13.38
CA TYR A 87 -5.07 4.11 12.44
C TYR A 87 -5.94 4.66 11.31
N VAL A 88 -6.78 3.82 10.69
CA VAL A 88 -7.64 4.22 9.56
C VAL A 88 -8.78 5.14 10.00
N ASP A 89 -9.45 4.85 11.12
CA ASP A 89 -10.55 5.66 11.66
C ASP A 89 -10.08 7.05 12.12
N GLY A 90 -8.79 7.20 12.43
CA GLY A 90 -8.16 8.49 12.71
C GLY A 90 -7.69 9.26 11.47
N ASP A 91 -8.02 8.77 10.26
CA ASP A 91 -7.62 9.32 8.97
C ASP A 91 -6.09 9.47 8.77
N TRP A 92 -5.28 8.78 9.57
CA TRP A 92 -3.81 8.87 9.52
C TRP A 92 -3.24 8.35 8.20
N GLY A 93 -3.97 7.45 7.50
CA GLY A 93 -3.63 7.01 6.16
C GLY A 93 -3.74 8.10 5.10
N LYS A 94 -4.61 9.10 5.30
CA LYS A 94 -4.88 10.20 4.34
C LYS A 94 -3.88 11.35 4.43
N ILE A 95 -2.95 11.28 5.37
CA ILE A 95 -1.86 12.24 5.46
C ILE A 95 -0.94 12.06 4.25
N ASP A 96 -0.62 13.15 3.57
CA ASP A 96 0.17 13.20 2.32
C ASP A 96 -0.53 12.59 1.09
N VAL A 97 -1.83 12.28 1.21
CA VAL A 97 -2.68 12.02 0.05
C VAL A 97 -3.08 13.38 -0.57
N PRO A 98 -3.20 13.49 -1.91
CA PRO A 98 -3.62 14.75 -2.56
C PRO A 98 -4.97 15.23 -2.04
N ALA A 99 -5.13 16.54 -1.92
CA ALA A 99 -6.37 17.14 -1.42
C ALA A 99 -7.58 16.77 -2.29
N GLU A 100 -7.38 16.61 -3.59
CA GLU A 100 -8.39 16.18 -4.57
C GLU A 100 -8.90 14.75 -4.32
N LEU A 101 -8.12 13.93 -3.61
CA LEU A 101 -8.53 12.60 -3.17
C LEU A 101 -9.11 12.59 -1.76
N GLY A 102 -9.17 13.74 -1.09
CA GLY A 102 -9.64 13.88 0.30
C GLY A 102 -8.53 13.73 1.35
N GLY A 103 -7.27 13.91 0.94
CA GLY A 103 -6.12 13.89 1.84
C GLY A 103 -5.71 15.24 2.40
N THR A 104 -4.73 15.22 3.29
CA THR A 104 -4.11 16.42 3.89
C THR A 104 -2.65 16.49 3.49
N LEU A 105 -2.28 17.48 2.67
CA LEU A 105 -0.89 17.71 2.29
C LEU A 105 -0.09 18.25 3.47
N ILE A 106 1.00 17.57 3.82
CA ILE A 106 1.93 18.02 4.86
C ILE A 106 3.37 17.88 4.38
N PRO A 107 4.34 18.59 4.98
CA PRO A 107 5.74 18.43 4.59
C PRO A 107 6.22 16.99 4.80
N PRO A 108 7.01 16.42 3.87
CA PRO A 108 7.52 15.06 4.00
C PRO A 108 8.28 14.80 5.30
N SER A 109 8.96 15.82 5.86
CA SER A 109 9.64 15.71 7.15
C SER A 109 8.68 15.45 8.31
N VAL A 110 7.53 16.13 8.35
CA VAL A 110 6.49 15.93 9.38
C VAL A 110 5.82 14.57 9.18
N ARG A 111 5.52 14.23 7.93
CA ARG A 111 4.97 12.91 7.57
C ARG A 111 5.85 11.76 8.03
N TRP A 112 7.15 11.83 7.76
CA TRP A 112 8.07 10.77 8.16
C TRP A 112 8.30 10.71 9.67
N ALA A 113 8.21 11.84 10.39
CA ALA A 113 8.22 11.83 11.85
C ALA A 113 6.98 11.12 12.44
N ILE A 114 5.81 11.29 11.85
CA ILE A 114 4.59 10.53 12.20
C ILE A 114 4.80 9.04 11.88
N ALA A 115 5.27 8.74 10.67
CA ALA A 115 5.48 7.36 10.22
C ALA A 115 6.51 6.61 11.07
N GLU A 116 7.57 7.28 11.55
CA GLU A 116 8.56 6.69 12.47
C GLU A 116 7.89 6.08 13.70
N MET A 117 6.93 6.79 14.31
CA MET A 117 6.24 6.30 15.50
C MET A 117 5.33 5.09 15.20
N VAL A 118 4.68 5.08 14.04
CA VAL A 118 3.89 3.93 13.58
C VAL A 118 4.82 2.73 13.34
N LEU A 119 5.95 2.94 12.65
CA LEU A 119 6.93 1.91 12.34
C LEU A 119 7.60 1.34 13.60
N GLY A 120 7.86 2.18 14.60
CA GLY A 120 8.43 1.74 15.88
C GLY A 120 7.44 0.99 16.76
N SER A 121 6.15 1.35 16.73
CA SER A 121 5.11 0.68 17.52
C SER A 121 4.58 -0.59 16.89
N ASN A 122 4.30 -0.57 15.59
CA ASN A 122 3.80 -1.71 14.82
C ASN A 122 3.96 -1.48 13.31
N PRO A 123 5.09 -1.90 12.71
CA PRO A 123 5.35 -1.64 11.29
C PRO A 123 4.36 -2.33 10.35
N GLY A 124 3.68 -3.40 10.81
CA GLY A 124 2.61 -4.04 10.05
C GLY A 124 1.48 -3.06 9.72
N VAL A 125 1.11 -2.16 10.64
CA VAL A 125 0.04 -1.17 10.43
C VAL A 125 0.41 -0.25 9.27
N HIS A 126 1.64 0.24 9.23
CA HIS A 126 2.12 1.10 8.15
C HIS A 126 2.13 0.38 6.79
N LEU A 127 2.54 -0.90 6.77
CA LEU A 127 2.58 -1.69 5.53
C LEU A 127 1.19 -1.95 4.95
N TYR A 128 0.24 -2.38 5.79
CA TYR A 128 -1.13 -2.59 5.33
C TYR A 128 -1.82 -1.26 4.97
N ALA A 129 -1.53 -0.15 5.66
CA ALA A 129 -2.05 1.16 5.28
C ALA A 129 -1.43 1.77 4.00
N SER A 130 -0.51 1.08 3.32
CA SER A 130 0.16 1.62 2.12
C SER A 130 -0.79 1.88 0.95
N GLY A 131 -2.00 1.32 0.94
CA GLY A 131 -3.04 1.59 -0.05
C GLY A 131 -3.28 3.08 -0.31
N PHE A 132 -3.28 3.90 0.74
CA PHE A 132 -3.40 5.35 0.63
C PHE A 132 -2.22 5.97 -0.14
N SER A 133 -0.98 5.55 0.14
CA SER A 133 0.21 6.04 -0.56
C SER A 133 0.23 5.60 -2.03
N PHE A 134 -0.20 4.37 -2.33
CA PHE A 134 -0.27 3.88 -3.71
C PHE A 134 -1.36 4.56 -4.54
N SER A 135 -2.41 5.09 -3.90
CA SER A 135 -3.40 5.92 -4.59
C SER A 135 -2.76 7.15 -5.26
N TYR A 136 -1.72 7.73 -4.65
CA TYR A 136 -0.96 8.85 -5.23
C TYR A 136 -0.34 8.47 -6.58
N VAL A 137 0.20 7.25 -6.71
CA VAL A 137 0.82 6.76 -7.96
C VAL A 137 -0.24 6.67 -9.06
N ALA A 138 -1.39 6.03 -8.77
CA ALA A 138 -2.50 5.93 -9.72
C ALA A 138 -3.09 7.30 -10.07
N TYR A 139 -3.09 8.25 -9.13
CA TYR A 139 -3.58 9.61 -9.37
C TYR A 139 -2.63 10.43 -10.25
N MET A 140 -1.33 10.39 -9.98
CA MET A 140 -0.34 11.21 -10.66
C MET A 140 0.02 10.70 -12.05
N LEU A 141 0.13 9.38 -12.20
CA LEU A 141 0.60 8.75 -13.44
C LEU A 141 -0.56 8.16 -14.26
N GLY A 142 -1.74 8.06 -13.68
CA GLY A 142 -2.87 7.40 -14.30
C GLY A 142 -3.72 8.28 -15.20
N THR A 143 -4.53 7.62 -16.02
CA THR A 143 -5.61 8.25 -16.78
C THR A 143 -6.74 8.73 -15.87
N ASP A 144 -7.71 9.48 -16.39
CA ASP A 144 -8.88 9.90 -15.60
C ASP A 144 -9.69 8.72 -15.03
N TYR A 145 -9.70 7.60 -15.74
CA TYR A 145 -10.23 6.33 -15.22
C TYR A 145 -9.48 5.86 -13.98
N GLN A 146 -8.15 5.87 -14.02
CA GLN A 146 -7.29 5.41 -12.92
C GLN A 146 -7.26 6.40 -11.74
N LYS A 147 -7.46 7.70 -11.99
CA LYS A 147 -7.69 8.69 -10.94
C LYS A 147 -8.97 8.42 -10.16
N LYS A 148 -10.04 7.94 -10.82
CA LYS A 148 -11.24 7.47 -10.11
C LYS A 148 -10.96 6.23 -9.26
N ILE A 149 -10.11 5.30 -9.73
CA ILE A 149 -9.65 4.16 -8.91
C ILE A 149 -8.92 4.67 -7.67
N ALA A 150 -7.99 5.61 -7.83
CA ALA A 150 -7.27 6.22 -6.72
C ALA A 150 -8.22 6.84 -5.69
N LYS A 151 -9.30 7.50 -6.14
CA LYS A 151 -10.34 8.03 -5.24
C LYS A 151 -11.03 6.94 -4.42
N HIS A 152 -11.42 5.83 -5.04
CA HIS A 152 -11.99 4.68 -4.32
C HIS A 152 -10.99 4.07 -3.34
N MET A 153 -9.72 3.97 -3.70
CA MET A 153 -8.69 3.45 -2.80
C MET A 153 -8.60 4.26 -1.50
N VAL A 154 -8.71 5.59 -1.59
CA VAL A 154 -8.69 6.49 -0.42
C VAL A 154 -10.00 6.45 0.35
N ASP A 155 -11.13 6.61 -0.34
CA ASP A 155 -12.45 6.72 0.32
C ASP A 155 -12.86 5.45 1.04
N ARG A 156 -12.43 4.30 0.51
CA ARG A 156 -12.82 2.96 1.01
C ARG A 156 -11.66 2.21 1.65
N ALA A 157 -10.52 2.87 1.83
CA ALA A 157 -9.30 2.29 2.39
C ALA A 157 -8.92 0.94 1.73
N TRP A 158 -8.97 0.87 0.39
CA TRP A 158 -8.53 -0.34 -0.32
C TRP A 158 -7.03 -0.57 -0.11
N GLY A 159 -6.66 -1.84 -0.02
CA GLY A 159 -5.26 -2.23 0.03
C GLY A 159 -4.54 -1.95 -1.29
N ALA A 160 -3.21 -1.95 -1.25
CA ALA A 160 -2.41 -2.00 -2.45
C ALA A 160 -1.18 -2.88 -2.25
N THR A 161 -0.62 -3.35 -3.36
CA THR A 161 0.65 -4.09 -3.35
C THR A 161 1.50 -3.69 -4.53
N MET A 162 2.82 -3.75 -4.38
CA MET A 162 3.75 -3.74 -5.50
C MET A 162 4.21 -5.17 -5.83
N MET A 163 3.99 -5.61 -7.07
CA MET A 163 4.36 -6.95 -7.52
C MET A 163 5.43 -6.89 -8.62
N LEU A 164 6.69 -6.97 -8.18
CA LEU A 164 7.86 -6.93 -9.06
C LEU A 164 8.52 -8.31 -9.09
N THR A 165 8.91 -8.77 -7.91
CA THR A 165 9.77 -9.94 -7.68
C THR A 165 9.15 -11.24 -8.17
N GLU A 166 9.97 -12.06 -8.81
CA GLU A 166 9.67 -13.43 -9.24
C GLU A 166 10.73 -14.39 -8.67
N PRO A 167 10.52 -15.72 -8.66
CA PRO A 167 11.51 -16.67 -8.14
C PRO A 167 12.93 -16.49 -8.71
N ASP A 168 13.04 -16.12 -9.99
CA ASP A 168 14.32 -15.91 -10.68
C ASP A 168 14.66 -14.43 -10.92
N ALA A 169 13.84 -13.49 -10.39
CA ALA A 169 14.01 -12.05 -10.62
C ALA A 169 13.76 -11.27 -9.32
N GLY A 170 14.81 -11.12 -8.50
CA GLY A 170 14.83 -10.24 -7.32
C GLY A 170 15.55 -8.93 -7.64
N SER A 171 16.86 -8.86 -7.34
CA SER A 171 17.70 -7.70 -7.67
C SER A 171 17.72 -7.40 -9.18
N ASP A 172 17.70 -8.43 -10.02
CA ASP A 172 17.54 -8.29 -11.48
C ASP A 172 16.06 -8.31 -11.86
N VAL A 173 15.36 -7.21 -11.59
CA VAL A 173 13.93 -7.04 -11.95
C VAL A 173 13.70 -7.24 -13.46
N GLY A 174 14.69 -6.90 -14.29
CA GLY A 174 14.59 -6.98 -15.74
C GLY A 174 14.47 -8.41 -16.29
N ALA A 175 14.85 -9.41 -15.49
CA ALA A 175 14.71 -10.83 -15.80
C ALA A 175 13.28 -11.36 -15.65
N GLY A 176 12.34 -10.54 -15.16
CA GLY A 176 10.94 -10.91 -14.98
C GLY A 176 10.30 -11.47 -16.26
N ARG A 177 9.53 -12.55 -16.06
CA ARG A 177 8.89 -13.36 -17.11
C ARG A 177 7.37 -13.30 -17.07
N SER A 178 6.74 -12.68 -16.06
CA SER A 178 5.30 -12.40 -16.10
C SER A 178 4.95 -11.68 -17.41
N LYS A 179 3.92 -12.15 -18.09
CA LYS A 179 3.51 -11.68 -19.42
C LYS A 179 2.23 -10.87 -19.34
N ALA A 180 2.06 -9.94 -20.28
CA ALA A 180 0.85 -9.18 -20.48
C ALA A 180 0.37 -9.32 -21.93
N VAL A 181 -0.86 -9.78 -22.11
CA VAL A 181 -1.50 -9.92 -23.44
C VAL A 181 -2.63 -8.92 -23.57
N LYS A 182 -2.55 -8.03 -24.56
CA LYS A 182 -3.58 -7.02 -24.80
C LYS A 182 -4.87 -7.66 -25.31
N GLN A 183 -5.99 -7.24 -24.76
CA GLN A 183 -7.33 -7.68 -25.17
C GLN A 183 -7.99 -6.66 -26.11
N SER A 184 -9.04 -7.10 -26.81
CA SER A 184 -9.77 -6.26 -27.78
C SER A 184 -10.52 -5.09 -27.13
N ASP A 185 -10.85 -5.19 -25.84
CA ASP A 185 -11.54 -4.16 -25.07
C ASP A 185 -10.58 -3.13 -24.43
N GLY A 186 -9.28 -3.26 -24.68
CA GLY A 186 -8.24 -2.39 -24.14
C GLY A 186 -7.63 -2.87 -22.83
N THR A 187 -8.21 -3.87 -22.17
CA THR A 187 -7.63 -4.48 -20.97
C THR A 187 -6.44 -5.38 -21.31
N TRP A 188 -5.76 -5.87 -20.29
CA TRP A 188 -4.65 -6.80 -20.40
C TRP A 188 -4.90 -8.03 -19.57
N HIS A 189 -4.58 -9.21 -20.12
CA HIS A 189 -4.51 -10.44 -19.34
C HIS A 189 -3.08 -10.66 -18.89
N ILE A 190 -2.87 -10.72 -17.58
CA ILE A 190 -1.56 -10.93 -16.98
C ILE A 190 -1.41 -12.39 -16.58
N THR A 191 -0.26 -12.99 -16.88
CA THR A 191 0.04 -14.37 -16.50
C THR A 191 1.42 -14.48 -15.89
N GLY A 192 1.52 -15.17 -14.76
CA GLY A 192 2.80 -15.51 -14.12
C GLY A 192 2.69 -15.67 -12.62
N THR A 193 3.85 -15.84 -11.99
CA THR A 193 3.97 -16.02 -10.53
C THR A 193 4.89 -14.96 -9.97
N LYS A 194 4.39 -14.20 -8.99
CA LYS A 194 5.15 -13.21 -8.23
C LYS A 194 5.42 -13.76 -6.84
N ARG A 195 6.54 -13.36 -6.24
CA ARG A 195 7.00 -13.88 -4.95
C ARG A 195 7.40 -12.76 -4.00
N PHE A 196 7.26 -13.01 -2.71
CA PHE A 196 7.60 -12.06 -1.64
C PHE A 196 6.76 -10.77 -1.67
N ILE A 197 5.49 -10.91 -2.05
CA ILE A 197 4.58 -9.77 -2.13
C ILE A 197 4.04 -9.45 -0.75
N THR A 198 4.50 -8.34 -0.18
CA THR A 198 3.98 -7.78 1.06
C THR A 198 2.52 -7.39 0.91
N SER A 199 1.72 -7.73 1.92
CA SER A 199 0.28 -7.43 1.97
C SER A 199 -0.49 -8.01 0.77
N GLY A 200 -0.01 -9.15 0.24
CA GLY A 200 -0.58 -9.82 -0.94
C GLY A 200 -2.09 -10.07 -0.82
N ASP A 201 -2.56 -10.35 0.40
CA ASP A 201 -3.97 -10.34 0.76
C ASP A 201 -4.18 -10.02 2.25
N ALA A 202 -5.37 -9.55 2.60
CA ALA A 202 -5.85 -9.45 3.98
C ALA A 202 -7.38 -9.21 4.02
N ASP A 203 -8.04 -9.69 5.07
CA ASP A 203 -9.48 -9.56 5.31
C ASP A 203 -9.90 -8.23 5.97
N ILE A 204 -9.00 -7.26 6.01
CA ILE A 204 -9.28 -5.89 6.47
C ILE A 204 -9.72 -4.96 5.34
N TYR A 205 -9.64 -5.41 4.08
CA TYR A 205 -10.01 -4.63 2.91
C TYR A 205 -11.23 -5.23 2.21
N GLU A 206 -12.06 -4.37 1.62
CA GLU A 206 -13.04 -4.83 0.63
C GLU A 206 -12.41 -5.14 -0.74
N ASN A 207 -11.29 -4.49 -1.07
CA ASN A 207 -10.54 -4.71 -2.32
C ASN A 207 -9.05 -4.38 -2.15
N ILE A 208 -8.22 -4.87 -3.07
CA ILE A 208 -6.79 -4.59 -3.13
C ILE A 208 -6.43 -4.26 -4.58
N ILE A 209 -5.70 -3.18 -4.82
CA ILE A 209 -5.17 -2.85 -6.15
C ILE A 209 -3.71 -3.28 -6.23
N HIS A 210 -3.43 -4.29 -7.04
CA HIS A 210 -2.09 -4.79 -7.26
C HIS A 210 -1.42 -4.04 -8.41
N PHE A 211 -0.29 -3.40 -8.14
CA PHE A 211 0.57 -2.72 -9.11
C PHE A 211 1.62 -3.72 -9.59
N VAL A 212 1.41 -4.30 -10.77
CA VAL A 212 2.16 -5.47 -11.25
C VAL A 212 3.05 -5.13 -12.43
N LEU A 213 4.34 -5.44 -12.31
CA LEU A 213 5.24 -5.43 -13.46
C LEU A 213 5.10 -6.70 -14.28
N ALA A 214 4.80 -6.54 -15.56
CA ALA A 214 4.78 -7.62 -16.54
C ALA A 214 5.31 -7.13 -17.89
N ARG A 215 5.74 -8.07 -18.73
CA ARG A 215 6.25 -7.79 -20.07
C ARG A 215 5.12 -7.98 -21.10
N PRO A 216 4.70 -6.92 -21.81
CA PRO A 216 3.81 -7.06 -22.95
C PRO A 216 4.40 -8.01 -23.99
N GLU A 217 3.56 -8.80 -24.67
CA GLU A 217 4.02 -9.66 -25.76
C GLU A 217 4.71 -8.85 -26.86
N GLY A 218 5.86 -9.35 -27.33
CA GLY A 218 6.69 -8.68 -28.34
C GLY A 218 7.61 -7.57 -27.80
N HIS A 219 7.52 -7.20 -26.52
CA HIS A 219 8.46 -6.24 -25.92
C HIS A 219 9.85 -6.85 -25.70
N GLY A 220 10.87 -6.00 -25.81
CA GLY A 220 12.28 -6.38 -25.63
C GLY A 220 12.64 -6.81 -24.19
N PRO A 221 13.87 -7.31 -23.96
CA PRO A 221 14.32 -7.80 -22.65
C PRO A 221 14.61 -6.65 -21.66
N GLY A 222 14.93 -7.02 -20.42
CA GLY A 222 15.33 -6.08 -19.38
C GLY A 222 14.18 -5.23 -18.85
N THR A 223 14.51 -4.30 -17.96
CA THR A 223 13.52 -3.46 -17.26
C THR A 223 12.77 -2.52 -18.21
N LYS A 224 13.44 -2.01 -19.25
CA LYS A 224 12.81 -1.16 -20.30
C LYS A 224 11.70 -1.85 -21.09
N GLY A 225 11.64 -3.19 -21.06
CA GLY A 225 10.56 -3.95 -21.69
C GLY A 225 9.36 -4.18 -20.78
N LEU A 226 9.43 -3.80 -19.50
CA LEU A 226 8.35 -3.99 -18.54
C LEU A 226 7.35 -2.84 -18.59
N SER A 227 6.10 -3.15 -18.28
CA SER A 227 5.02 -2.20 -18.09
C SER A 227 4.36 -2.45 -16.74
N LEU A 228 3.74 -1.40 -16.18
CA LEU A 228 3.06 -1.45 -14.89
C LEU A 228 1.55 -1.53 -15.09
N PHE A 229 0.91 -2.50 -14.44
CA PHE A 229 -0.52 -2.77 -14.57
C PHE A 229 -1.23 -2.66 -13.23
N LEU A 230 -2.43 -2.10 -13.23
CA LEU A 230 -3.33 -2.09 -12.08
C LEU A 230 -4.27 -3.29 -12.20
N ILE A 231 -4.17 -4.22 -11.27
CA ILE A 231 -4.96 -5.46 -11.22
C ILE A 231 -5.72 -5.48 -9.89
N PRO A 232 -7.05 -5.28 -9.89
CA PRO A 232 -7.80 -5.34 -8.65
C PRO A 232 -8.02 -6.79 -8.19
N LYS A 233 -8.07 -7.07 -6.88
CA LYS A 233 -8.44 -8.39 -6.31
C LYS A 233 -9.84 -8.80 -6.78
N PHE A 234 -10.78 -7.87 -6.71
CA PHE A 234 -12.13 -8.02 -7.23
C PHE A 234 -12.40 -6.95 -8.29
N HIS A 235 -13.06 -7.32 -9.38
CA HIS A 235 -13.66 -6.34 -10.28
C HIS A 235 -14.62 -5.43 -9.49
N PHE A 236 -14.84 -4.22 -9.99
CA PHE A 236 -15.72 -3.27 -9.34
C PHE A 236 -16.38 -2.36 -10.37
N ASP A 237 -17.51 -1.79 -10.00
CA ASP A 237 -18.15 -0.71 -10.76
C ASP A 237 -17.40 0.60 -10.51
N LEU A 238 -16.95 1.27 -11.57
CA LEU A 238 -16.11 2.46 -11.45
C LEU A 238 -16.84 3.65 -10.81
N GLU A 239 -18.14 3.80 -11.06
CA GLU A 239 -18.86 4.99 -10.58
C GLU A 239 -19.26 4.85 -9.11
N SER A 240 -19.78 3.68 -8.72
CA SER A 240 -20.21 3.43 -7.34
C SER A 240 -19.11 2.86 -6.43
N GLY A 241 -18.09 2.22 -7.00
CA GLY A 241 -17.11 1.41 -6.26
C GLY A 241 -17.64 0.05 -5.80
N ALA A 242 -18.84 -0.37 -6.24
CA ALA A 242 -19.43 -1.63 -5.82
C ALA A 242 -18.57 -2.83 -6.25
N ILE A 243 -18.24 -3.71 -5.29
CA ILE A 243 -17.41 -4.89 -5.52
C ILE A 243 -18.18 -5.94 -6.31
N GLY A 244 -17.54 -6.47 -7.35
CA GLY A 244 -18.05 -7.48 -8.26
C GLY A 244 -17.33 -8.82 -8.11
N LYS A 245 -17.16 -9.52 -9.25
CA LYS A 245 -16.56 -10.86 -9.28
C LYS A 245 -15.08 -10.83 -8.90
N ARG A 246 -14.59 -11.95 -8.37
CA ARG A 246 -13.15 -12.17 -8.14
C ARG A 246 -12.40 -12.07 -9.47
N ASN A 247 -11.25 -11.42 -9.46
CA ASN A 247 -10.31 -11.38 -10.58
C ASN A 247 -9.26 -12.49 -10.43
N GLY A 248 -8.58 -12.86 -11.51
CA GLY A 248 -7.66 -14.01 -11.58
C GLY A 248 -6.31 -13.89 -10.86
N VAL A 249 -6.25 -13.24 -9.69
CA VAL A 249 -5.03 -13.02 -8.90
C VAL A 249 -5.18 -13.59 -7.48
N TYR A 250 -4.41 -14.61 -7.15
CA TYR A 250 -4.57 -15.39 -5.90
C TYR A 250 -3.27 -15.51 -5.12
N VAL A 251 -3.38 -15.49 -3.79
CA VAL A 251 -2.29 -15.96 -2.92
C VAL A 251 -2.23 -17.48 -3.01
N THR A 252 -1.05 -18.03 -3.25
CA THR A 252 -0.81 -19.48 -3.28
C THR A 252 0.00 -19.97 -2.09
N ASN A 253 0.78 -19.08 -1.49
CA ASN A 253 1.58 -19.37 -0.31
C ASN A 253 1.80 -18.12 0.54
N ILE A 254 2.00 -18.31 1.85
CA ILE A 254 2.57 -17.30 2.75
C ILE A 254 3.92 -17.82 3.26
N GLU A 255 4.95 -16.99 3.17
CA GLU A 255 6.29 -17.34 3.65
C GLU A 255 6.33 -17.44 5.17
N SER A 256 6.99 -18.47 5.68
CA SER A 256 7.37 -18.57 7.10
C SER A 256 8.64 -17.75 7.34
N LYS A 257 8.52 -16.68 8.12
CA LYS A 257 9.57 -15.67 8.30
C LYS A 257 10.19 -15.73 9.69
N MET A 258 11.37 -15.13 9.82
CA MET A 258 12.01 -14.92 11.12
C MET A 258 11.22 -13.93 12.01
N GLY A 259 10.58 -12.92 11.40
CA GLY A 259 9.82 -11.89 12.08
C GLY A 259 8.99 -11.08 11.07
N LEU A 260 8.35 -10.01 11.54
CA LEU A 260 7.32 -9.29 10.78
C LEU A 260 6.20 -10.25 10.33
N ASN A 261 5.88 -11.23 11.18
CA ASN A 261 5.01 -12.36 10.86
C ASN A 261 3.58 -11.93 10.55
N ILE A 262 3.14 -10.80 11.12
CA ILE A 262 1.85 -10.19 10.84
C ILE A 262 1.70 -9.69 9.39
N SER A 263 2.82 -9.35 8.73
CA SER A 263 2.83 -8.95 7.33
C SER A 263 2.78 -10.19 6.44
N ALA A 264 1.65 -10.44 5.79
CA ALA A 264 1.47 -11.52 4.86
C ALA A 264 2.42 -11.30 3.68
N THR A 265 3.42 -12.17 3.57
CA THR A 265 4.42 -12.14 2.50
C THR A 265 4.12 -13.29 1.57
N CYS A 266 3.53 -12.95 0.43
CA CYS A 266 2.79 -13.90 -0.38
C CYS A 266 3.55 -14.31 -1.64
N GLU A 267 3.36 -15.56 -2.04
CA GLU A 267 3.45 -15.95 -3.44
C GLU A 267 2.08 -15.69 -4.09
N MET A 268 2.09 -15.08 -5.27
CA MET A 268 0.91 -14.62 -5.99
C MET A 268 0.88 -15.24 -7.39
N ASN A 269 -0.15 -15.99 -7.72
CA ASN A 269 -0.38 -16.48 -9.07
C ASN A 269 -1.40 -15.60 -9.79
N LEU A 270 -1.06 -15.23 -11.03
CA LEU A 270 -1.88 -14.41 -11.92
C LEU A 270 -2.26 -15.23 -13.16
N GLY A 271 -3.55 -15.28 -13.48
CA GLY A 271 -4.04 -15.82 -14.75
C GLY A 271 -4.05 -17.35 -14.85
N GLU A 272 -3.89 -18.09 -13.75
CA GLU A 272 -3.83 -19.56 -13.77
C GLU A 272 -5.23 -20.21 -13.80
N LYS A 273 -6.14 -19.78 -12.91
CA LYS A 273 -7.50 -20.33 -12.82
C LYS A 273 -8.49 -19.62 -13.74
N GLU A 274 -8.38 -18.30 -13.78
CA GLU A 274 -9.17 -17.38 -14.60
C GLU A 274 -8.30 -16.16 -14.94
N PRO A 275 -8.64 -15.35 -15.95
CA PRO A 275 -7.80 -14.23 -16.38
C PRO A 275 -7.53 -13.23 -15.25
N ALA A 276 -6.28 -12.84 -15.03
CA ALA A 276 -5.93 -11.68 -14.22
C ALA A 276 -6.03 -10.43 -15.10
N VAL A 277 -7.19 -9.78 -15.07
CA VAL A 277 -7.47 -8.60 -15.88
C VAL A 277 -6.82 -7.38 -15.24
N GLY A 278 -6.00 -6.68 -16.01
CA GLY A 278 -5.30 -5.47 -15.60
C GLY A 278 -5.45 -4.32 -16.59
N TYR A 279 -5.15 -3.11 -16.10
CA TYR A 279 -5.15 -1.88 -16.87
C TYR A 279 -3.73 -1.30 -16.91
N LEU A 280 -3.26 -0.89 -18.09
CA LEU A 280 -1.92 -0.31 -18.25
C LEU A 280 -1.88 1.07 -17.56
N LEU A 281 -1.00 1.25 -16.58
CA LEU A 281 -0.91 2.54 -15.87
C LEU A 281 -0.60 3.66 -16.88
N GLY A 282 -1.43 4.71 -16.86
CA GLY A 282 -1.31 5.87 -17.74
C GLY A 282 -1.55 5.59 -19.23
N GLU A 283 -1.91 4.36 -19.61
CA GLU A 283 -1.92 3.90 -21.01
C GLU A 283 -0.56 4.09 -21.72
N VAL A 284 0.53 4.00 -20.96
CA VAL A 284 1.91 4.15 -21.45
C VAL A 284 2.79 2.95 -21.05
N HIS A 285 3.71 2.59 -21.93
CA HIS A 285 4.68 1.51 -21.67
C HIS A 285 5.91 2.04 -20.94
N ASP A 286 5.72 2.42 -19.68
CA ASP A 286 6.76 2.99 -18.84
C ASP A 286 6.72 2.40 -17.42
N GLY A 287 6.99 1.10 -17.32
CA GLY A 287 6.79 0.39 -16.05
C GLY A 287 7.81 0.73 -14.96
N ILE A 288 9.01 1.17 -15.34
CA ILE A 288 10.16 1.27 -14.42
C ILE A 288 10.86 2.63 -14.42
N ALA A 289 10.79 3.38 -15.52
CA ALA A 289 11.76 4.44 -15.81
C ALA A 289 11.45 5.74 -15.04
#